data_AF-A0A959VLB4-F1
#
_entry.id   AF-A0A959VLB4-F1
#
_cell.length_a   1.000
_cell.length_b   1.000
_cell.length_c   1.000
_cell.angle_alpha   90.00
_cell.angle_beta   90.00
_cell.angle_gamma   90.00
#
_symmetry.space_group_name_H-M   'P 1'
#
loop_
_entity.id
_entity.type
_entity.pdbx_description
1 polymer ?
#
loop_
_entity_poly.entity_id
_entity_poly.type
_entity_poly.pdbx_seq_one_letter_code
_entity_poly.pdbx_strand_id
1 'polypeptide(L)'
;MTKRTALRLGAIGALAAAAIVPHVRRRFRIPTAVTVASTVAAPLAMAVLWPRSRKRDAALFFGQMWAFAVSHELPYDDPEKLRRRLRIEYPIRIDRWIGRGELPNSLLQRTLQSGRYGGALTRLSAWTHWAWFLQPYLALVWILFRHNEHLPRSARQMAVTFDVGCVLYFAVPTAPPWWASENGYTEEEVKRVMVEFGERTWGPAWGRIFGTLGGNPWAAMPSLHFATSLMAAILLTEAGGKAESAVGWGYAAALGF
;
A
#
# COMPACT_ATOMS: atom_id res chain seq x y z
N MET A 1 -35.85 -9.69 22.63
CA MET A 1 -34.70 -10.00 21.74
C MET A 1 -33.58 -10.62 22.56
N THR A 2 -32.99 -11.75 22.18
CA THR A 2 -31.89 -12.35 22.96
C THR A 2 -30.60 -11.54 22.78
N LYS A 3 -29.68 -11.56 23.77
CA LYS A 3 -28.36 -10.91 23.67
C LYS A 3 -27.58 -11.33 22.42
N ARG A 4 -27.70 -12.62 22.04
CA ARG A 4 -27.07 -13.18 20.83
C ARG A 4 -27.67 -12.60 19.54
N THR A 5 -28.99 -12.44 19.48
CA THR A 5 -29.67 -11.80 18.35
C THR A 5 -29.24 -10.33 18.21
N ALA A 6 -29.15 -9.60 19.32
CA ALA A 6 -28.68 -8.21 19.34
C ALA A 6 -27.28 -8.06 18.73
N LEU A 7 -26.33 -8.89 19.18
CA LEU A 7 -24.95 -8.89 18.70
C LEU A 7 -24.84 -9.18 17.20
N ARG A 8 -25.60 -10.15 16.70
CA ARG A 8 -25.59 -10.48 15.26
C ARG A 8 -26.18 -9.36 14.41
N LEU A 9 -27.27 -8.72 14.85
CA LEU A 9 -27.84 -7.58 14.15
C LEU A 9 -26.86 -6.39 14.13
N GLY A 10 -26.19 -6.12 15.24
CA GLY A 10 -25.15 -5.09 15.31
C GLY A 10 -23.99 -5.38 14.34
N ALA A 11 -23.53 -6.63 14.27
CA ALA A 11 -22.48 -7.03 13.33
C ALA A 11 -22.92 -6.90 11.85
N ILE A 12 -24.16 -7.26 11.52
CA ILE A 12 -24.71 -7.05 10.17
C ILE A 12 -24.75 -5.55 9.84
N GLY A 13 -25.20 -4.71 10.78
CA GLY A 13 -25.19 -3.26 10.63
C GLY A 13 -23.79 -2.71 10.39
N ALA A 14 -22.78 -3.22 11.11
CA ALA A 14 -21.38 -2.83 10.92
C ALA A 14 -20.85 -3.21 9.51
N LEU A 15 -21.19 -4.39 8.99
CA LEU A 15 -20.82 -4.77 7.62
C LEU A 15 -21.48 -3.87 6.58
N ALA A 16 -22.77 -3.55 6.76
CA ALA A 16 -23.47 -2.63 5.87
C ALA A 16 -22.85 -1.23 5.91
N ALA A 17 -22.51 -0.73 7.10
CA ALA A 17 -21.83 0.55 7.26
C ALA A 17 -20.45 0.54 6.57
N ALA A 18 -19.64 -0.51 6.77
CA ALA A 18 -18.34 -0.66 6.13
C ALA A 18 -18.41 -0.62 4.59
N ALA A 19 -19.49 -1.14 4.00
CA ALA A 19 -19.71 -1.12 2.57
C ALA A 19 -20.23 0.24 2.07
N ILE A 20 -21.16 0.86 2.80
CA ILE A 20 -21.89 2.05 2.33
C ILE A 20 -21.13 3.35 2.63
N VAL A 21 -20.67 3.51 3.87
CA VAL A 21 -20.08 4.77 4.36
C VAL A 21 -18.94 5.27 3.47
N PRO A 22 -17.98 4.44 3.02
CA PRO A 22 -16.88 4.91 2.18
C PRO A 22 -17.34 5.57 0.88
N HIS A 23 -18.41 5.09 0.26
CA HIS A 23 -18.89 5.61 -1.02
C HIS A 23 -19.69 6.91 -0.87
N VAL A 24 -20.30 7.14 0.30
CA VAL A 24 -21.14 8.31 0.55
C VAL A 24 -20.46 9.36 1.43
N ARG A 25 -19.27 9.07 1.96
CA ARG A 25 -18.52 9.92 2.91
C ARG A 25 -18.32 11.35 2.40
N ARG A 26 -17.97 11.53 1.13
CA ARG A 26 -17.72 12.85 0.54
C ARG A 26 -19.03 13.62 0.35
N ARG A 27 -20.10 12.94 -0.08
CA ARG A 27 -21.42 13.53 -0.31
C ARG A 27 -22.04 14.05 0.99
N PHE A 28 -21.94 13.28 2.07
CA PHE A 28 -22.54 13.64 3.37
C PHE A 28 -21.53 14.22 4.36
N ARG A 29 -20.30 14.50 3.95
CA ARG A 29 -19.22 15.04 4.80
C ARG A 29 -19.03 14.23 6.09
N ILE A 30 -19.07 12.90 5.97
CA ILE A 30 -18.91 11.99 7.11
C ILE A 30 -17.51 12.16 7.67
N PRO A 31 -17.34 12.36 9.00
CA PRO A 31 -16.02 12.53 9.59
C PRO A 31 -15.08 11.36 9.30
N THR A 32 -13.80 11.66 9.11
CA THR A 32 -12.74 10.66 8.90
C THR A 32 -12.77 9.55 9.94
N ALA A 33 -12.86 9.90 11.22
CA ALA A 33 -12.90 8.93 12.31
C ALA A 33 -14.11 7.97 12.23
N VAL A 34 -15.28 8.49 11.81
CA VAL A 34 -16.50 7.67 11.62
C VAL A 34 -16.32 6.72 10.42
N THR A 35 -15.72 7.21 9.33
CA THR A 35 -15.43 6.37 8.16
C THR A 35 -14.45 5.25 8.51
N VAL A 36 -13.34 5.56 9.19
CA VAL A 36 -12.38 4.55 9.67
C VAL A 36 -13.04 3.55 10.61
N ALA A 37 -13.81 4.03 11.60
CA ALA A 37 -14.51 3.15 12.54
C ALA A 37 -15.48 2.20 11.81
N SER A 38 -16.20 2.69 10.80
CA SER A 38 -17.12 1.87 10.01
C SER A 38 -16.41 0.76 9.25
N THR A 39 -15.25 1.01 8.66
CA THR A 39 -14.54 0.00 7.86
C THR A 39 -13.75 -0.98 8.73
N VAL A 40 -13.11 -0.51 9.80
CA VAL A 40 -12.41 -1.37 10.77
C VAL A 40 -13.38 -2.28 11.52
N ALA A 41 -14.65 -1.89 11.66
CA ALA A 41 -15.67 -2.76 12.23
C ALA A 41 -15.98 -3.99 11.36
N ALA A 42 -15.65 -4.00 10.07
CA ALA A 42 -15.94 -5.12 9.17
C ALA A 42 -15.27 -6.43 9.61
N PRO A 43 -13.94 -6.53 9.78
CA PRO A 43 -13.33 -7.77 10.25
C PRO A 43 -13.87 -8.21 11.62
N LEU A 44 -14.13 -7.28 12.55
CA LEU A 44 -14.71 -7.61 13.84
C LEU A 44 -16.12 -8.22 13.70
N ALA A 45 -16.95 -7.64 12.84
CA ALA A 45 -18.29 -8.14 12.56
C ALA A 45 -18.27 -9.53 11.92
N MET A 46 -17.37 -9.79 10.96
CA MET A 46 -17.21 -11.11 10.35
C MET A 46 -16.80 -12.17 11.38
N ALA A 47 -15.94 -11.81 12.34
CA ALA A 47 -15.54 -12.70 13.43
C ALA A 47 -16.69 -13.06 14.38
N VAL A 48 -17.66 -12.15 14.56
CA VAL A 48 -18.88 -12.37 15.36
C VAL A 48 -19.91 -13.22 14.60
N LEU A 49 -20.05 -13.01 13.29
CA LEU A 49 -21.09 -13.63 12.49
C LEU A 49 -20.79 -15.08 12.13
N TRP A 50 -19.51 -15.40 11.87
CA TRP A 50 -19.09 -16.68 11.34
C TRP A 50 -18.06 -17.41 12.23
N PRO A 51 -18.21 -18.74 12.38
CA PRO A 51 -17.26 -19.56 13.13
C PRO A 51 -15.88 -19.61 12.46
N ARG A 52 -14.84 -19.96 13.23
CA ARG A 52 -13.47 -20.10 12.71
C ARG A 52 -13.44 -21.07 11.53
N SER A 53 -12.96 -20.59 10.38
CA SER A 53 -12.77 -21.37 9.17
C SER A 53 -11.80 -20.64 8.24
N ARG A 54 -11.21 -21.35 7.28
CA ARG A 54 -10.31 -20.75 6.27
C ARG A 54 -10.99 -19.63 5.49
N LYS A 55 -12.25 -19.84 5.08
CA LYS A 55 -13.05 -18.84 4.38
C LYS A 55 -13.25 -17.58 5.21
N ARG A 56 -13.52 -17.74 6.51
CA ARG A 56 -13.64 -16.60 7.42
C ARG A 56 -12.30 -15.88 7.55
N ASP A 57 -11.19 -16.59 7.75
CA ASP A 57 -9.88 -15.95 7.94
C ASP A 57 -9.43 -15.17 6.69
N ALA A 58 -9.71 -15.70 5.49
CA ALA A 58 -9.55 -14.95 4.24
C ALA A 58 -10.47 -13.72 4.20
N ALA A 59 -11.75 -13.87 4.56
CA ALA A 59 -12.70 -12.76 4.58
C ALA A 59 -12.29 -11.64 5.57
N LEU A 60 -11.73 -12.01 6.73
CA LEU A 60 -11.19 -11.04 7.70
C LEU A 60 -10.05 -10.22 7.08
N PHE A 61 -9.13 -10.88 6.38
CA PHE A 61 -8.04 -10.19 5.70
C PHE A 61 -8.56 -9.28 4.58
N PHE A 62 -9.51 -9.74 3.77
CA PHE A 62 -10.17 -8.89 2.76
C PHE A 62 -10.89 -7.68 3.39
N GLY A 63 -11.60 -7.88 4.51
CA GLY A 63 -12.25 -6.80 5.24
C GLY A 63 -11.24 -5.78 5.79
N GLN A 64 -10.08 -6.25 6.24
CA GLN A 64 -9.00 -5.36 6.67
C GLN A 64 -8.33 -4.65 5.48
N MET A 65 -8.11 -5.30 4.34
CA MET A 65 -7.63 -4.66 3.11
C MET A 65 -8.60 -3.59 2.58
N TRP A 66 -9.90 -3.83 2.69
CA TRP A 66 -10.91 -2.82 2.41
C TRP A 66 -10.78 -1.62 3.36
N ALA A 67 -10.63 -1.86 4.66
CA ALA A 67 -10.44 -0.80 5.64
C ALA A 67 -9.16 0.00 5.39
N PHE A 68 -8.06 -0.68 5.06
CA PHE A 68 -6.80 -0.05 4.65
C PHE A 68 -6.99 0.81 3.40
N ALA A 69 -7.56 0.28 2.32
CA ALA A 69 -7.71 0.98 1.05
C ALA A 69 -8.54 2.27 1.22
N VAL A 70 -9.67 2.19 1.93
CA VAL A 70 -10.47 3.38 2.25
C VAL A 70 -9.66 4.36 3.09
N SER A 71 -9.04 3.89 4.17
CA SER A 71 -8.31 4.77 5.10
C SER A 71 -7.14 5.47 4.43
N HIS A 72 -6.41 4.78 3.56
CA HIS A 72 -5.30 5.30 2.78
C HIS A 72 -5.69 6.49 1.90
N GLU A 73 -6.92 6.51 1.38
CA GLU A 73 -7.44 7.60 0.56
C GLU A 73 -7.96 8.80 1.36
N LEU A 74 -8.43 8.59 2.59
CA LEU A 74 -9.13 9.62 3.37
C LEU A 74 -8.36 10.95 3.51
N PRO A 75 -7.03 10.98 3.72
CA PRO A 75 -6.31 12.25 3.78
C PRO A 75 -6.47 13.09 2.50
N TYR A 76 -6.65 12.44 1.35
CA TYR A 76 -6.78 13.08 0.05
C TYR A 76 -8.23 13.47 -0.30
N ASP A 77 -9.19 13.25 0.60
CA ASP A 77 -10.55 13.80 0.44
C ASP A 77 -10.56 15.34 0.49
N ASP A 78 -9.54 15.96 1.12
CA ASP A 78 -9.24 17.40 1.08
C ASP A 78 -7.75 17.61 0.71
N PRO A 79 -7.42 17.65 -0.59
CA PRO A 79 -6.03 17.73 -1.05
C PRO A 79 -5.37 19.05 -0.62
N GLU A 80 -6.10 20.15 -0.54
CA GLU A 80 -5.53 21.43 -0.12
C GLU A 80 -5.11 21.39 1.36
N LYS A 81 -5.94 20.80 2.22
CA LYS A 81 -5.59 20.60 3.63
C LYS A 81 -4.41 19.66 3.80
N LEU A 82 -4.36 18.58 3.02
CA LEU A 82 -3.24 17.65 3.07
C LEU A 82 -1.95 18.29 2.57
N ARG A 83 -2.00 19.06 1.48
CA ARG A 83 -0.85 19.80 0.91
C ARG A 83 -0.21 20.70 1.95
N ARG A 84 -1.01 21.49 2.68
CA ARG A 84 -0.53 22.39 3.76
C ARG A 84 0.20 21.66 4.89
N ARG A 85 -0.03 20.36 5.07
CA ARG A 85 0.60 19.54 6.11
C ARG A 85 1.80 18.75 5.62
N LEU A 86 2.09 18.74 4.32
CA LEU A 86 3.17 17.95 3.75
C LEU A 86 4.51 18.32 4.36
N ARG A 87 5.24 17.28 4.76
CA ARG A 87 6.62 17.37 5.19
C ARG A 87 7.53 17.16 3.98
N ILE A 88 8.30 18.19 3.64
CA ILE A 88 9.07 18.25 2.39
C ILE A 88 10.57 18.25 2.66
N GLU A 89 11.03 19.07 3.62
CA GLU A 89 12.46 19.30 3.82
C GLU A 89 13.20 18.10 4.41
N TYR A 90 12.61 17.41 5.38
CA TYR A 90 13.31 16.32 6.06
C TYR A 90 13.66 15.15 5.12
N PRO A 91 12.79 14.65 4.21
CA PRO A 91 13.18 13.57 3.31
C PRO A 91 14.30 14.03 2.35
N ILE A 92 14.24 15.26 1.84
CA ILE A 92 15.29 15.83 0.98
C ILE A 92 16.64 15.85 1.70
N ARG A 93 16.68 16.30 2.96
CA ARG A 93 17.93 16.32 3.74
C ARG A 93 18.48 14.92 4.00
N ILE A 94 17.62 13.96 4.34
CA ILE A 94 18.03 12.57 4.55
C ILE A 94 18.57 11.98 3.23
N ASP A 95 17.85 12.18 2.14
CA ASP A 95 18.24 11.69 0.82
C ASP A 95 19.57 12.28 0.38
N ARG A 96 19.78 13.60 0.52
CA ARG A 96 21.07 14.24 0.23
C ARG A 96 22.18 13.76 1.14
N TRP A 97 21.90 13.48 2.42
CA TRP A 97 22.90 12.89 3.30
C TRP A 97 23.32 11.49 2.82
N ILE A 98 22.36 10.64 2.43
CA ILE A 98 22.62 9.31 1.85
C ILE A 98 23.38 9.44 0.52
N GLY A 99 22.94 10.34 -0.36
CA GLY A 99 23.51 10.59 -1.68
C GLY A 99 24.71 11.54 -1.70
N ARG A 100 25.29 11.85 -0.52
CA ARG A 100 26.51 12.67 -0.37
C ARG A 100 26.44 14.05 -1.04
N GLY A 101 25.30 14.71 -0.93
CA GLY A 101 25.03 16.05 -1.44
C GLY A 101 23.95 16.10 -2.52
N GLU A 102 23.66 14.97 -3.17
CA GLU A 102 22.67 14.86 -4.24
C GLU A 102 21.55 13.89 -3.87
N LEU A 103 20.39 14.01 -4.55
CA LEU A 103 19.33 13.01 -4.38
C LEU A 103 19.70 11.67 -5.06
N PRO A 104 19.67 10.53 -4.32
CA PRO A 104 20.03 9.21 -4.86
C PRO A 104 19.18 8.81 -6.08
N ASN A 105 17.90 9.14 -6.08
CA ASN A 105 16.99 8.84 -7.18
C ASN A 105 17.34 9.62 -8.46
N SER A 106 17.75 10.89 -8.37
CA SER A 106 18.18 11.67 -9.54
C SER A 106 19.47 11.08 -10.11
N LEU A 107 20.43 10.71 -9.26
CA LEU A 107 21.65 10.02 -9.68
C LEU A 107 21.36 8.69 -10.39
N LEU A 108 20.50 7.85 -9.79
CA LEU A 108 20.08 6.57 -10.38
C LEU A 108 19.34 6.78 -11.71
N GLN A 109 18.47 7.79 -11.81
CA GLN A 109 17.77 8.07 -13.06
C GLN A 109 18.74 8.53 -14.14
N ARG A 110 19.69 9.43 -13.86
CA ARG A 110 20.69 9.88 -14.83
C ARG A 110 21.59 8.74 -15.32
N THR A 111 21.93 7.79 -14.45
CA THR A 111 22.82 6.67 -14.78
C THR A 111 22.09 5.52 -15.50
N LEU A 112 20.87 5.18 -15.09
CA LEU A 112 20.13 4.01 -15.56
C LEU A 112 19.11 4.31 -16.67
N GLN A 113 18.66 5.57 -16.80
CA GLN A 113 17.72 6.00 -17.84
C GLN A 113 18.43 6.55 -19.08
N SER A 114 19.48 5.87 -19.56
CA SER A 114 20.05 6.17 -20.86
C SER A 114 19.12 5.68 -21.99
N GLY A 115 18.76 6.60 -22.90
CA GLY A 115 17.97 6.31 -24.09
C GLY A 115 16.45 6.19 -23.89
N ARG A 116 15.74 5.91 -24.99
CA ARG A 116 14.26 5.98 -25.10
C ARG A 116 13.48 5.04 -24.16
N TYR A 117 14.09 3.94 -23.71
CA TYR A 117 13.43 2.87 -22.94
C TYR A 117 14.06 2.61 -21.56
N GLY A 118 15.08 3.37 -21.18
CA GLY A 118 16.00 2.99 -20.11
C GLY A 118 16.73 1.68 -20.38
N GLY A 119 17.79 1.42 -19.61
CA GLY A 119 18.51 0.14 -19.66
C GLY A 119 17.64 -1.05 -19.21
N ALA A 120 18.20 -2.27 -19.31
CA ALA A 120 17.54 -3.47 -18.82
C ALA A 120 17.17 -3.38 -17.33
N LEU A 121 18.01 -2.72 -16.52
CA LEU A 121 17.77 -2.48 -15.09
C LEU A 121 16.55 -1.58 -14.84
N THR A 122 16.36 -0.53 -15.65
CA THR A 122 15.17 0.33 -15.54
C THR A 122 13.89 -0.47 -15.82
N ARG A 123 13.90 -1.33 -16.85
CA ARG A 123 12.77 -2.21 -17.16
C ARG A 123 12.52 -3.23 -16.05
N LEU A 124 13.57 -3.86 -15.53
CA LEU A 124 13.47 -4.80 -14.41
C LEU A 124 12.85 -4.12 -13.19
N SER A 125 13.36 -2.94 -12.82
CA SER A 125 12.87 -2.18 -11.66
C SER A 125 11.39 -1.80 -11.83
N ALA A 126 10.99 -1.37 -13.03
CA ALA A 126 9.60 -1.02 -13.31
C ALA A 126 8.66 -2.25 -13.21
N TRP A 127 9.05 -3.39 -13.78
CA TRP A 127 8.29 -4.63 -13.67
C TRP A 127 8.24 -5.17 -12.25
N THR A 128 9.36 -5.13 -11.51
CA THR A 128 9.41 -5.49 -10.10
C THR A 128 8.45 -4.63 -9.28
N HIS A 129 8.44 -3.32 -9.52
CA HIS A 129 7.54 -2.40 -8.84
C HIS A 129 6.06 -2.64 -9.22
N TRP A 130 5.71 -3.01 -10.45
CA TRP A 130 4.33 -3.41 -10.77
C TRP A 130 3.93 -4.76 -10.20
N ALA A 131 4.85 -5.73 -10.17
CA ALA A 131 4.59 -7.03 -9.56
C ALA A 131 4.21 -6.90 -8.08
N TRP A 132 4.56 -5.77 -7.43
CA TRP A 132 4.20 -5.48 -6.05
C TRP A 132 2.70 -5.44 -5.83
N PHE A 133 1.89 -5.04 -6.81
CA PHE A 133 0.44 -5.05 -6.69
C PHE A 133 -0.13 -6.46 -6.46
N LEU A 134 0.64 -7.51 -6.76
CA LEU A 134 0.26 -8.90 -6.56
C LEU A 134 1.10 -9.57 -5.47
N GLN A 135 2.38 -9.22 -5.36
CA GLN A 135 3.36 -9.97 -4.57
C GLN A 135 3.00 -10.25 -3.10
N PRO A 136 2.60 -9.28 -2.25
CA PRO A 136 2.27 -9.55 -0.85
C PRO A 136 1.03 -10.46 -0.74
N TYR A 137 0.09 -10.35 -1.68
CA TYR A 137 -1.11 -11.19 -1.73
C TYR A 137 -0.79 -12.60 -2.22
N LEU A 138 0.06 -12.73 -3.23
CA LEU A 138 0.53 -14.03 -3.73
C LEU A 138 1.30 -14.79 -2.66
N ALA A 139 2.09 -14.11 -1.82
CA ALA A 139 2.75 -14.74 -0.68
C ALA A 139 1.72 -15.33 0.32
N LEU A 140 0.67 -14.58 0.65
CA LEU A 140 -0.40 -15.08 1.53
C LEU A 140 -1.24 -16.20 0.89
N VAL A 141 -1.51 -16.11 -0.42
CA VAL A 141 -2.18 -17.18 -1.17
C VAL A 141 -1.32 -18.45 -1.20
N TRP A 142 -0.01 -18.31 -1.39
CA TRP A 142 0.92 -19.44 -1.31
C TRP A 142 0.89 -20.09 0.08
N ILE A 143 0.97 -19.27 1.15
CA ILE A 143 0.86 -19.75 2.53
C ILE A 143 -0.50 -20.43 2.78
N LEU A 144 -1.61 -19.86 2.28
CA LEU A 144 -2.93 -20.49 2.37
C LEU A 144 -2.95 -21.90 1.74
N PHE A 145 -2.30 -22.10 0.59
CA PHE A 145 -2.31 -23.39 -0.10
C PHE A 145 -1.29 -24.40 0.42
N ARG A 146 -0.10 -23.94 0.84
CA ARG A 146 1.02 -24.81 1.21
C ARG A 146 1.28 -24.94 2.71
N HIS A 147 0.95 -23.90 3.48
CA HIS A 147 1.30 -23.75 4.90
C HIS A 147 0.12 -23.13 5.68
N ASN A 148 -1.08 -23.69 5.46
CA ASN A 148 -2.35 -23.08 5.89
C ASN A 148 -2.40 -22.80 7.41
N GLU A 149 -1.72 -23.61 8.22
CA GLU A 149 -1.55 -23.44 9.66
C GLU A 149 -0.90 -22.10 10.03
N HIS A 150 -0.06 -21.53 9.16
CA HIS A 150 0.57 -20.22 9.36
C HIS A 150 -0.32 -19.05 8.91
N LEU A 151 -1.31 -19.28 8.04
CA LEU A 151 -2.09 -18.21 7.40
C LEU A 151 -2.68 -17.18 8.39
N PRO A 152 -3.34 -17.56 9.51
CA PRO A 152 -3.94 -16.56 10.40
C PRO A 152 -2.91 -15.62 11.02
N ARG A 153 -1.70 -16.12 11.30
CA ARG A 153 -0.58 -15.33 11.82
C ARG A 153 -0.02 -14.44 10.72
N SER A 154 0.26 -15.01 9.55
CA SER A 154 0.84 -14.30 8.41
C SER A 154 -0.05 -13.18 7.89
N ALA A 155 -1.35 -13.45 7.74
CA ALA A 155 -2.33 -12.45 7.33
C ALA A 155 -2.42 -11.30 8.33
N ARG A 156 -2.36 -11.57 9.63
CA ARG A 156 -2.34 -10.54 10.67
C ARG A 156 -1.08 -9.69 10.64
N GLN A 157 0.10 -10.29 10.49
CA GLN A 157 1.36 -9.53 10.41
C GLN A 157 1.40 -8.64 9.15
N MET A 158 0.93 -9.17 8.02
CA MET A 158 0.78 -8.38 6.80
C MET A 158 -0.20 -7.23 6.99
N ALA A 159 -1.39 -7.50 7.54
CA ALA A 159 -2.41 -6.50 7.85
C ALA A 159 -1.85 -5.36 8.73
N VAL A 160 -1.15 -5.72 9.81
CA VAL A 160 -0.50 -4.73 10.70
C VAL A 160 0.54 -3.89 9.95
N THR A 161 1.28 -4.48 9.00
CA THR A 161 2.25 -3.72 8.18
C THR A 161 1.55 -2.65 7.36
N PHE A 162 0.42 -3.00 6.73
CA PHE A 162 -0.44 -2.05 6.02
C PHE A 162 -1.02 -0.97 6.94
N ASP A 163 -1.54 -1.37 8.10
CA ASP A 163 -2.14 -0.44 9.07
C ASP A 163 -1.11 0.55 9.62
N VAL A 164 0.10 0.10 9.95
CA VAL A 164 1.20 0.96 10.41
C VAL A 164 1.60 1.95 9.31
N GLY A 165 1.74 1.50 8.06
CA GLY A 165 2.01 2.40 6.94
C GLY A 165 0.93 3.48 6.79
N CYS A 166 -0.34 3.08 6.89
CA CYS A 166 -1.47 3.99 6.84
C CYS A 166 -1.43 5.01 7.99
N VAL A 167 -1.22 4.59 9.23
CA VAL A 167 -1.09 5.48 10.38
C VAL A 167 0.03 6.51 10.17
N LEU A 168 1.17 6.09 9.64
CA LEU A 168 2.30 6.98 9.36
C LEU A 168 1.97 8.01 8.26
N TYR A 169 1.21 7.64 7.23
CA TYR A 169 0.73 8.59 6.21
C TYR A 169 -0.17 9.69 6.79
N PHE A 170 -0.95 9.39 7.83
CA PHE A 170 -1.77 10.39 8.53
C PHE A 170 -0.95 11.28 9.48
N ALA A 171 -0.01 10.66 10.20
CA ALA A 171 0.78 11.31 11.24
C ALA A 171 1.84 12.23 10.64
N VAL A 172 2.55 11.75 9.60
CA VAL A 172 3.67 12.43 8.96
C VAL A 172 3.47 12.39 7.44
N PRO A 173 2.46 13.11 6.90
CA PRO A 173 2.22 13.15 5.47
C PRO A 173 3.45 13.76 4.79
N THR A 174 4.11 12.99 3.94
CA THR A 174 5.44 13.31 3.43
C THR A 174 5.40 13.42 1.93
N ALA A 175 5.93 14.52 1.40
CA ALA A 175 5.95 14.73 -0.03
C ALA A 175 6.83 13.68 -0.72
N PRO A 176 6.35 13.03 -1.80
CA PRO A 176 7.19 12.17 -2.59
C PRO A 176 8.25 12.99 -3.34
N PRO A 177 9.41 12.41 -3.66
CA PRO A 177 10.52 13.17 -4.21
C PRO A 177 10.26 13.72 -5.62
N TRP A 178 9.47 13.02 -6.44
CA TRP A 178 9.04 13.54 -7.75
C TRP A 178 8.20 14.81 -7.62
N TRP A 179 7.31 14.87 -6.62
CA TRP A 179 6.46 16.04 -6.39
C TRP A 179 7.26 17.21 -5.83
N ALA A 180 8.22 16.93 -4.93
CA ALA A 180 9.12 17.95 -4.40
C ALA A 180 9.96 18.59 -5.51
N SER A 181 10.50 17.77 -6.43
CA SER A 181 11.23 18.23 -7.62
C SER A 181 10.34 19.06 -8.55
N GLU A 182 9.15 18.56 -8.89
CA GLU A 182 8.18 19.24 -9.77
C GLU A 182 7.72 20.61 -9.22
N ASN A 183 7.70 20.77 -7.90
CA ASN A 183 7.31 22.03 -7.23
C ASN A 183 8.51 22.91 -6.87
N GLY A 184 9.71 22.61 -7.35
CA GLY A 184 10.90 23.46 -7.20
C GLY A 184 11.56 23.43 -5.81
N TYR A 185 11.29 22.41 -5.00
CA TYR A 185 11.95 22.25 -3.69
C TYR A 185 13.36 21.63 -3.80
N THR A 186 13.70 21.09 -4.96
CA THR A 186 15.02 20.50 -5.26
C THR A 186 15.52 21.05 -6.59
N GLU A 187 16.84 21.18 -6.72
CA GLU A 187 17.47 21.60 -7.98
C GLU A 187 17.52 20.42 -8.97
N GLU A 188 17.62 19.20 -8.41
CA GLU A 188 17.68 17.97 -9.15
C GLU A 188 16.30 17.57 -9.71
N GLU A 189 16.27 17.09 -10.96
CA GLU A 189 15.06 16.52 -11.58
C GLU A 189 14.83 15.09 -11.08
N VAL A 190 13.60 14.79 -10.66
CA VAL A 190 13.14 13.46 -10.28
C VAL A 190 11.85 13.12 -11.02
N LYS A 191 11.92 12.15 -11.92
CA LYS A 191 10.78 11.71 -12.73
C LYS A 191 9.98 10.61 -12.05
N ARG A 192 8.68 10.54 -12.38
CA ARG A 192 7.78 9.46 -11.94
C ARG A 192 7.83 8.30 -12.94
N VAL A 193 8.97 7.60 -12.94
CA VAL A 193 9.35 6.55 -13.91
C VAL A 193 8.24 5.54 -14.21
N MET A 194 7.51 5.10 -13.18
CA MET A 194 6.41 4.14 -13.34
C MET A 194 5.28 4.63 -14.25
N VAL A 195 4.99 5.93 -14.23
CA VAL A 195 3.97 6.53 -15.11
C VAL A 195 4.48 6.57 -16.52
N GLU A 196 5.68 7.10 -16.73
CA GLU A 196 6.29 7.15 -18.06
C GLU A 196 6.41 5.75 -18.67
N PHE A 197 6.84 4.77 -17.87
CA PHE A 197 6.95 3.39 -18.31
C PHE A 197 5.57 2.80 -18.64
N GLY A 198 4.53 3.12 -17.88
CA GLY A 198 3.16 2.70 -18.15
C GLY A 198 2.56 3.33 -19.41
N GLU A 199 2.69 4.65 -19.57
CA GLU A 199 2.29 5.38 -20.78
C GLU A 199 2.96 4.79 -22.02
N ARG A 200 4.25 4.49 -21.91
CA ARG A 200 5.02 3.90 -23.02
C ARG A 200 4.65 2.44 -23.28
N THR A 201 4.31 1.66 -22.25
CA THR A 201 4.01 0.22 -22.38
C THR A 201 2.59 -0.04 -22.88
N TRP A 202 1.61 0.71 -22.38
CA TRP A 202 0.18 0.47 -22.68
C TRP A 202 -0.48 1.60 -23.47
N GLY A 203 0.23 2.69 -23.76
CA GLY A 203 -0.25 3.76 -24.61
C GLY A 203 -1.61 4.31 -24.15
N PRO A 204 -2.62 4.38 -25.04
CA PRO A 204 -3.94 4.91 -24.70
C PRO A 204 -4.66 4.19 -23.55
N ALA A 205 -4.35 2.90 -23.31
CA ALA A 205 -4.97 2.15 -22.23
C ALA A 205 -4.45 2.57 -20.84
N TRP A 206 -3.29 3.24 -20.77
CA TRP A 206 -2.65 3.58 -19.51
C TRP A 206 -3.51 4.50 -18.64
N GLY A 207 -4.17 5.51 -19.21
CA GLY A 207 -5.02 6.42 -18.43
C GLY A 207 -6.12 5.68 -17.67
N ARG A 208 -6.71 4.63 -18.27
CA ARG A 208 -7.72 3.80 -17.63
C ARG A 208 -7.12 2.90 -16.55
N ILE A 209 -5.97 2.27 -16.84
CA ILE A 209 -5.26 1.38 -15.89
C ILE A 209 -4.78 2.20 -14.68
N PHE A 210 -4.10 3.31 -14.93
CA PHE A 210 -3.58 4.20 -13.90
C PHE A 210 -4.70 4.86 -13.10
N GLY A 211 -5.80 5.28 -13.73
CA GLY A 211 -6.96 5.84 -13.00
C GLY A 211 -7.58 4.88 -11.99
N THR A 212 -7.48 3.56 -12.21
CA THR A 212 -7.93 2.53 -11.25
C THR A 212 -6.90 2.19 -10.16
N LEU A 213 -5.62 2.47 -10.41
CA LEU A 213 -4.51 2.18 -9.50
C LEU A 213 -4.01 3.43 -8.73
N GLY A 214 -4.37 4.62 -9.22
CA GLY A 214 -3.95 5.92 -8.70
C GLY A 214 -4.75 6.32 -7.47
N GLY A 215 -4.21 6.00 -6.30
CA GLY A 215 -4.72 6.48 -5.02
C GLY A 215 -4.15 7.85 -4.63
N ASN A 216 -4.16 8.15 -3.32
CA ASN A 216 -3.54 9.33 -2.74
C ASN A 216 -2.06 9.48 -3.18
N PRO A 217 -1.71 10.49 -4.02
CA PRO A 217 -0.37 10.64 -4.58
C PRO A 217 0.69 11.03 -3.55
N TRP A 218 0.29 11.50 -2.37
CA TRP A 218 1.20 11.91 -1.30
C TRP A 218 1.34 10.88 -0.18
N ALA A 219 0.67 9.73 -0.29
CA ALA A 219 0.85 8.58 0.59
C ALA A 219 2.03 7.71 0.12
N ALA A 220 3.22 8.32 0.01
CA ALA A 220 4.39 7.68 -0.58
C ALA A 220 5.44 7.24 0.46
N MET A 221 5.52 7.94 1.60
CA MET A 221 6.56 7.74 2.61
C MET A 221 5.97 7.55 4.00
N PRO A 222 6.38 6.50 4.76
CA PRO A 222 7.38 5.48 4.40
C PRO A 222 6.91 4.51 3.30
N SER A 223 7.86 3.87 2.60
CA SER A 223 7.55 2.97 1.49
C SER A 223 6.80 1.71 1.96
N LEU A 224 5.49 1.70 1.73
CA LEU A 224 4.68 0.51 1.95
C LEU A 224 5.02 -0.62 0.97
N HIS A 225 5.50 -0.27 -0.22
CA HIS A 225 5.94 -1.25 -1.22
C HIS A 225 7.05 -2.12 -0.63
N PHE A 226 8.11 -1.47 -0.17
CA PHE A 226 9.24 -2.16 0.41
C PHE A 226 8.88 -2.85 1.74
N ALA A 227 8.13 -2.18 2.62
CA ALA A 227 7.76 -2.75 3.93
C ALA A 227 6.95 -4.06 3.80
N THR A 228 5.97 -4.09 2.90
CA THR A 228 5.13 -5.28 2.67
C THR A 228 5.88 -6.39 1.94
N SER A 229 6.81 -6.07 1.05
CA SER A 229 7.66 -7.08 0.40
C SER A 229 8.68 -7.69 1.36
N LEU A 230 9.25 -6.88 2.25
CA LEU A 230 10.07 -7.38 3.34
C LEU A 230 9.25 -8.27 4.28
N MET A 231 8.05 -7.83 4.66
CA MET A 231 7.14 -8.65 5.46
C MET A 231 6.81 -9.97 4.75
N ALA A 232 6.50 -9.95 3.45
CA ALA A 232 6.27 -11.17 2.67
C ALA A 232 7.49 -12.10 2.68
N ALA A 233 8.71 -11.58 2.57
CA ALA A 233 9.94 -12.38 2.68
C ALA A 233 10.09 -13.04 4.06
N ILE A 234 9.79 -12.29 5.14
CA ILE A 234 9.78 -12.81 6.51
C ILE A 234 8.72 -13.92 6.64
N LEU A 235 7.50 -13.69 6.16
CA LEU A 235 6.41 -14.64 6.24
C LEU A 235 6.68 -15.94 5.46
N LEU A 236 7.28 -15.83 4.27
CA LEU A 236 7.69 -16.99 3.47
C LEU A 236 8.84 -17.76 4.15
N THR A 237 9.71 -17.06 4.89
CA THR A 237 10.75 -17.70 5.71
C THR A 237 10.17 -18.39 6.95
N GLU A 238 9.19 -17.78 7.62
CA GLU A 238 8.54 -18.35 8.80
C GLU A 238 7.64 -19.56 8.48
N ALA A 239 7.00 -19.56 7.30
CA ALA A 239 6.04 -20.60 6.92
C ALA A 239 6.64 -21.69 6.02
N GLY A 240 7.58 -21.34 5.14
CA GLY A 240 8.12 -22.20 4.09
C GLY A 240 9.54 -22.72 4.37
N GLY A 241 10.19 -23.20 3.31
CA GLY A 241 11.57 -23.67 3.33
C GLY A 241 12.55 -22.67 2.72
N LYS A 242 13.76 -23.15 2.42
CA LYS A 242 14.84 -22.33 1.85
C LYS A 242 14.46 -21.69 0.51
N ALA A 243 13.66 -22.38 -0.30
CA ALA A 243 13.26 -21.90 -1.63
C ALA A 243 12.29 -20.70 -1.52
N GLU A 244 11.25 -20.82 -0.71
CA GLU A 244 10.28 -19.75 -0.46
C GLU A 244 10.97 -18.51 0.14
N SER A 245 11.88 -18.74 1.10
CA SER A 245 12.70 -17.69 1.68
C SER A 245 13.55 -16.99 0.62
N ALA A 246 14.27 -17.74 -0.22
CA ALA A 246 15.11 -17.18 -1.27
C ALA A 246 14.31 -16.34 -2.27
N VAL A 247 13.11 -16.80 -2.67
CA VAL A 247 12.23 -16.05 -3.58
C VAL A 247 11.74 -14.76 -2.92
N GLY A 248 11.30 -14.82 -1.66
CA GLY A 248 10.82 -13.65 -0.93
C GLY A 248 11.91 -12.58 -0.76
N TRP A 249 13.09 -12.98 -0.28
CA TRP A 249 14.22 -12.07 -0.11
C TRP A 249 14.78 -11.56 -1.44
N GLY A 250 14.81 -12.40 -2.47
CA GLY A 250 15.21 -11.99 -3.83
C GLY A 250 14.29 -10.91 -4.39
N TYR A 251 12.97 -11.05 -4.22
CA TYR A 251 12.02 -10.02 -4.62
C TYR A 251 12.18 -8.73 -3.80
N ALA A 252 12.29 -8.83 -2.47
CA ALA A 252 12.48 -7.65 -1.61
C ALA A 252 13.77 -6.90 -1.96
N ALA A 253 14.86 -7.62 -2.24
CA ALA A 253 16.12 -7.03 -2.69
C ALA A 253 15.97 -6.33 -4.05
N ALA A 254 15.29 -6.96 -5.00
CA ALA A 254 15.04 -6.36 -6.31
C ALA A 254 14.13 -5.13 -6.26
N LEU A 255 13.20 -5.06 -5.30
CA LEU A 255 12.30 -3.91 -5.11
C LEU A 255 12.99 -2.76 -4.35
N GLY A 256 13.97 -3.07 -3.50
CA GLY A 256 14.76 -2.09 -2.77
C GLY A 256 15.88 -1.45 -3.58
N PHE A 257 16.16 -1.97 -4.78
CA PHE A 257 17.07 -1.41 -5.78
C PHE A 257 16.36 -0.36 -6.64
#